data_AF-A0A9N9C3S0-F1
#
_entry.id   AF-A0A9N9C3S0-F1
#
_cell.length_a   1.000
_cell.length_b   1.000
_cell.length_c   1.000
_cell.angle_alpha   90.00
_cell.angle_beta   90.00
_cell.angle_gamma   90.00
#
_symmetry.space_group_name_H-M   'P 1'
#
loop_
_entity.id
_entity.type
_entity.pdbx_description
1 polymer ?
#
loop_
_entity_poly.entity_id
_entity_poly.type
_entity_poly.pdbx_seq_one_letter_code
_entity_poly.pdbx_strand_id
1 'polypeptide(L)'
;MDLCETIKSILIKKAQEDSTDRTSWPALCIGLLQEEATNLEDTSLHLNQSIQSLIVSPTSQKSRFDKGVLERPFYLALVEMLSLCFENSGEFPRSLKTSKVFMLENTNLPRAPIMFLVTFKPIKSRLNEIEQEMKHLIGSWNGIPLVFEEFHRNSLNDFLFKFLTPRDLNTFLGLRTTLGSAIQLPPSLPECLAAFTQRYVKKNTKLVRASISNILTVGAKAFSKHCHRDTSGSFWGVCSGTEERKNEQANKVLAKILTNAAWINLHSLPHNTRVFEVRNLDGYGARWEIREPQCQQLQSQLQTDSSSTTNSFNSSDGTNIMFRGFLEPQMKDGHDKGWIH
;
A
#
# COMPACT_ATOMS: atom_id res chain seq x y z
N MET A 1 -28.49 7.14 -8.43
CA MET A 1 -27.24 7.07 -7.65
C MET A 1 -26.12 7.48 -8.56
N ASP A 2 -25.15 8.23 -8.05
CA ASP A 2 -23.90 8.45 -8.78
C ASP A 2 -23.06 7.16 -8.79
N LEU A 3 -21.85 7.22 -9.36
CA LEU A 3 -20.95 6.07 -9.40
C LEU A 3 -20.54 5.61 -7.99
N CYS A 4 -20.25 6.54 -7.08
CA CYS A 4 -19.78 6.23 -5.73
C CYS A 4 -20.83 5.44 -4.93
N GLU A 5 -22.05 5.96 -4.85
CA GLU A 5 -23.17 5.30 -4.16
C GLU A 5 -23.53 3.95 -4.82
N THR A 6 -23.42 3.89 -6.15
CA THR A 6 -23.62 2.65 -6.90
C THR A 6 -22.60 1.57 -6.54
N ILE A 7 -21.30 1.90 -6.57
CA ILE A 7 -20.23 0.97 -6.23
C ILE A 7 -20.36 0.55 -4.77
N LYS A 8 -20.59 1.48 -3.84
CA LYS A 8 -20.80 1.18 -2.42
C LYS A 8 -21.95 0.17 -2.23
N SER A 9 -23.09 0.39 -2.88
CA SER A 9 -24.24 -0.52 -2.83
C SER A 9 -23.92 -1.92 -3.35
N ILE A 10 -23.20 -2.01 -4.48
CA ILE A 10 -22.76 -3.28 -5.08
C ILE A 10 -21.82 -4.05 -4.12
N LEU A 11 -20.84 -3.35 -3.52
CA LEU A 11 -19.91 -3.93 -2.56
C LEU A 11 -20.61 -4.41 -1.29
N ILE A 12 -21.56 -3.63 -0.74
CA ILE A 12 -22.35 -4.02 0.44
C ILE A 12 -23.09 -5.32 0.18
N LYS A 13 -23.74 -5.43 -0.98
CA LYS A 13 -24.45 -6.65 -1.37
C LYS A 13 -23.48 -7.84 -1.48
N LYS A 14 -22.30 -7.65 -2.07
CA LYS A 14 -21.31 -8.73 -2.23
C LYS A 14 -20.69 -9.17 -0.89
N ALA A 15 -20.51 -8.23 0.05
CA ALA A 15 -19.96 -8.49 1.37
C ALA A 15 -20.89 -9.34 2.26
N GLN A 16 -22.18 -9.46 1.92
CA GLN A 16 -23.15 -10.29 2.64
C GLN A 16 -23.11 -11.77 2.24
N GLU A 17 -22.36 -12.13 1.18
CA GLU A 17 -22.20 -13.53 0.78
C GLU A 17 -21.23 -14.24 1.72
N ASP A 18 -21.58 -15.46 2.16
CA ASP A 18 -20.73 -16.27 3.03
C ASP A 18 -19.48 -16.76 2.29
N SER A 19 -18.30 -16.50 2.86
CA SER A 19 -17.05 -17.10 2.40
C SER A 19 -16.05 -17.22 3.56
N THR A 20 -15.37 -18.36 3.63
CA THR A 20 -14.27 -18.61 4.58
C THR A 20 -12.91 -18.27 3.99
N ASP A 21 -12.84 -18.01 2.68
CA ASP A 21 -11.61 -17.62 1.98
C ASP A 21 -11.40 -16.10 2.09
N ARG A 22 -10.35 -15.69 2.82
CA ARG A 22 -9.96 -14.28 2.99
C ARG A 22 -9.57 -13.58 1.69
N THR A 23 -9.27 -14.33 0.63
CA THR A 23 -8.91 -13.80 -0.69
C THR A 23 -10.11 -13.70 -1.63
N SER A 24 -11.29 -14.15 -1.20
CA SER A 24 -12.52 -14.11 -1.99
C SER A 24 -13.12 -12.71 -2.09
N TRP A 25 -13.96 -12.48 -3.12
CA TRP A 25 -14.65 -11.21 -3.31
C TRP A 25 -15.45 -10.74 -2.09
N PRO A 26 -16.26 -11.58 -1.40
CA PRO A 26 -16.97 -11.15 -0.20
C PRO A 26 -16.04 -10.62 0.90
N ALA A 27 -14.96 -11.35 1.20
CA ALA A 27 -13.97 -10.94 2.21
C ALA A 27 -13.26 -9.63 1.83
N LEU A 28 -12.88 -9.47 0.57
CA LEU A 28 -12.28 -8.23 0.06
C LEU A 28 -13.27 -7.06 0.11
N CYS A 29 -14.55 -7.28 -0.19
CA CYS A 29 -15.58 -6.25 -0.11
C CYS A 29 -15.78 -5.75 1.33
N ILE A 30 -15.74 -6.64 2.33
CA ILE A 30 -15.79 -6.24 3.75
C ILE A 30 -14.67 -5.25 4.06
N GLY A 31 -13.43 -5.58 3.70
CA GLY A 31 -12.32 -4.70 3.99
C GLY A 31 -12.27 -3.43 3.11
N LEU A 32 -12.80 -3.46 1.88
CA LEU A 32 -12.94 -2.26 1.04
C LEU A 32 -13.90 -1.24 1.67
N LEU A 33 -14.94 -1.73 2.35
CA LEU A 33 -15.96 -0.93 3.03
C LEU A 33 -15.58 -0.55 4.47
N GLN A 34 -14.50 -1.13 5.00
CA GLN A 34 -14.07 -0.89 6.38
C GLN A 34 -13.64 0.57 6.56
N GLU A 35 -14.25 1.23 7.54
CA GLU A 35 -13.91 2.58 7.97
C GLU A 35 -12.64 2.61 8.83
N GLU A 36 -12.02 3.77 8.95
CA GLU A 36 -10.81 3.95 9.76
C GLU A 36 -11.12 3.81 11.27
N ALA A 37 -10.23 3.15 12.01
CA ALA A 37 -10.40 3.00 13.44
C ALA A 37 -9.97 4.27 14.19
N THR A 38 -10.78 4.75 15.12
CA THR A 38 -10.48 5.96 15.92
C THR A 38 -9.56 5.70 17.12
N ASN A 39 -9.13 4.46 17.34
CA ASN A 39 -8.55 4.01 18.62
C ASN A 39 -7.02 4.11 18.64
N LEU A 40 -6.48 5.33 18.53
CA LEU A 40 -5.04 5.60 18.69
C LEU A 40 -4.77 6.29 20.04
N GLU A 41 -3.63 5.96 20.67
CA GLU A 41 -3.16 6.68 21.86
C GLU A 41 -2.81 8.14 21.52
N ASP A 42 -3.07 9.08 22.45
CA ASP A 42 -2.83 10.53 22.26
C ASP A 42 -1.42 10.88 21.74
N THR A 43 -0.41 10.16 22.23
CA THR A 43 0.98 10.39 21.79
C THR A 43 1.21 9.98 20.34
N SER A 44 0.66 8.83 19.93
CA SER A 44 0.72 8.35 18.54
C SER A 44 -0.06 9.31 17.63
N LEU A 45 -1.22 9.77 18.09
CA LEU A 45 -2.04 10.74 17.38
C LEU A 45 -1.27 12.04 17.07
N HIS A 46 -0.61 12.64 18.07
CA HIS A 46 0.18 13.86 17.88
C HIS A 46 1.35 13.67 16.88
N LEU A 47 2.08 12.55 16.99
CA LEU A 47 3.18 12.24 16.07
C LEU A 47 2.67 11.98 14.65
N ASN A 48 1.53 11.31 14.51
CA ASN A 48 0.89 11.07 13.22
C ASN A 48 0.43 12.39 12.58
N GLN A 49 -0.22 13.27 13.33
CA GLN A 49 -0.63 14.61 12.86
C GLN A 49 0.57 15.43 12.38
N SER A 50 1.71 15.34 13.08
CA SER A 50 2.94 16.01 12.67
C SER A 50 3.41 15.53 11.30
N ILE A 51 3.38 14.22 11.01
CA ILE A 51 3.76 13.67 9.70
C ILE A 51 2.71 14.02 8.64
N GLN A 52 1.42 13.88 8.96
CA GLN A 52 0.33 14.19 8.02
C GLN A 52 0.38 15.65 7.56
N SER A 53 0.70 16.59 8.45
CA SER A 53 0.89 18.00 8.07
C SER A 53 1.99 18.20 7.01
N LEU A 54 3.02 17.34 7.01
CA LEU A 54 4.08 17.36 5.99
C LEU A 54 3.60 16.74 4.67
N ILE A 55 2.72 15.74 4.73
CA ILE A 55 2.16 15.06 3.55
C ILE A 55 1.17 15.97 2.81
N VAL A 56 0.29 16.66 3.54
CA VAL A 56 -0.83 17.49 2.99
C VAL A 56 -0.38 18.89 2.54
N SER A 57 0.91 19.22 2.63
CA SER A 57 1.44 20.53 2.25
C SER A 57 1.13 20.90 0.78
N PRO A 58 0.69 22.14 0.48
CA PRO A 58 0.18 22.56 -0.83
C PRO A 58 1.14 22.48 -2.03
N THR A 59 2.40 22.10 -1.80
CA THR A 59 3.41 21.89 -2.86
C THR A 59 3.34 20.53 -3.58
N SER A 60 2.45 19.60 -3.17
CA SER A 60 2.33 18.27 -3.79
C SER A 60 1.12 18.15 -4.72
N GLN A 61 1.31 18.40 -6.01
CA GLN A 61 0.32 18.12 -7.06
C GLN A 61 0.99 17.42 -8.27
N LYS A 62 1.61 16.25 -8.09
CA LYS A 62 2.23 15.49 -9.19
C LYS A 62 2.07 13.97 -9.14
N SER A 63 1.38 13.40 -8.16
CA SER A 63 1.23 11.95 -7.97
C SER A 63 -0.21 11.53 -7.76
N ARG A 64 -0.53 10.31 -8.17
CA ARG A 64 -1.77 9.61 -7.79
C ARG A 64 -1.90 9.31 -6.29
N PHE A 65 -0.89 9.71 -5.51
CA PHE A 65 -0.86 9.75 -4.05
C PHE A 65 -0.73 11.20 -3.55
N ASP A 66 -1.13 12.21 -4.34
CA ASP A 66 -1.14 13.61 -3.88
C ASP A 66 -2.06 13.83 -2.67
N LYS A 67 -2.97 12.88 -2.39
CA LYS A 67 -3.75 12.79 -1.15
C LYS A 67 -3.15 11.84 -0.08
N GLY A 68 -2.01 11.21 -0.34
CA GLY A 68 -1.33 10.26 0.55
C GLY A 68 -1.44 8.79 0.13
N VAL A 69 -0.85 7.90 0.94
CA VAL A 69 -1.07 6.44 0.90
C VAL A 69 -2.56 6.15 1.07
N LEU A 70 -3.04 5.00 0.57
CA LEU A 70 -4.45 4.61 0.63
C LEU A 70 -5.04 4.81 2.03
N GLU A 71 -6.14 5.55 2.10
CA GLU A 71 -6.93 5.77 3.30
C GLU A 71 -8.21 4.93 3.25
N ARG A 72 -8.68 4.50 4.41
CA ARG A 72 -9.98 3.85 4.52
C ARG A 72 -11.10 4.90 4.41
N PRO A 73 -12.26 4.54 3.83
CA PRO A 73 -12.57 3.23 3.26
C PRO A 73 -12.02 3.08 1.83
N PHE A 74 -11.36 1.94 1.56
CA PHE A 74 -10.58 1.74 0.33
C PHE A 74 -11.42 1.68 -0.96
N TYR A 75 -12.74 1.46 -0.87
CA TYR A 75 -13.60 1.52 -2.05
C TYR A 75 -13.58 2.89 -2.73
N LEU A 76 -13.26 3.97 -2.02
CA LEU A 76 -13.13 5.30 -2.62
C LEU A 76 -11.96 5.36 -3.62
N ALA A 77 -10.85 4.66 -3.34
CA ALA A 77 -9.74 4.55 -4.29
C ALA A 77 -10.11 3.73 -5.53
N LEU A 78 -10.91 2.66 -5.34
CA LEU A 78 -11.50 1.90 -6.45
C LEU A 78 -12.40 2.80 -7.32
N VAL A 79 -13.29 3.59 -6.70
CA VAL A 79 -14.17 4.54 -7.40
C VAL A 79 -13.35 5.59 -8.15
N GLU A 80 -12.33 6.18 -7.51
CA GLU A 80 -11.46 7.16 -8.14
C GLU A 80 -10.76 6.58 -9.38
N MET A 81 -10.20 5.38 -9.28
CA MET A 81 -9.56 4.73 -10.43
C MET A 81 -10.56 4.39 -11.54
N LEU A 82 -11.76 3.92 -11.19
CA LEU A 82 -12.82 3.67 -12.18
C LEU A 82 -13.25 4.96 -12.89
N SER A 83 -13.47 6.05 -12.15
CA SER A 83 -13.79 7.37 -12.71
C SER A 83 -12.70 7.83 -13.69
N LEU A 84 -11.43 7.74 -13.29
CA LEU A 84 -10.30 8.08 -14.16
C LEU A 84 -10.26 7.21 -15.42
N CYS A 85 -10.54 5.91 -15.30
CA CYS A 85 -10.63 5.03 -16.47
C CYS A 85 -11.78 5.44 -17.39
N PHE A 86 -12.95 5.74 -16.84
CA PHE A 86 -14.11 6.17 -17.60
C PHE A 86 -13.84 7.49 -18.34
N GLU A 87 -13.33 8.51 -17.66
CA GLU A 87 -12.91 9.77 -18.27
C GLU A 87 -11.88 9.57 -19.40
N ASN A 88 -11.01 8.56 -19.26
CA ASN A 88 -10.03 8.16 -20.28
C ASN A 88 -10.58 7.12 -21.27
N SER A 89 -11.89 7.08 -21.50
CA SER A 89 -12.54 6.18 -22.47
C SER A 89 -12.19 4.69 -22.26
N GLY A 90 -12.19 4.26 -21.00
CA GLY A 90 -11.88 2.90 -20.57
C GLY A 90 -10.39 2.57 -20.47
N GLU A 91 -9.49 3.55 -20.55
CA GLU A 91 -8.05 3.32 -20.37
C GLU A 91 -7.54 3.70 -18.99
N PHE A 92 -6.61 2.91 -18.45
CA PHE A 92 -5.92 3.30 -17.21
C PHE A 92 -5.01 4.52 -17.41
N PRO A 93 -4.82 5.34 -16.36
CA PRO A 93 -3.88 6.46 -16.41
C PRO A 93 -2.47 6.04 -16.85
N ARG A 94 -1.80 6.87 -17.66
CA ARG A 94 -0.42 6.61 -18.13
C ARG A 94 0.55 6.37 -16.98
N SER A 95 0.37 7.04 -15.85
CA SER A 95 1.18 6.87 -14.64
C SER A 95 1.13 5.44 -14.07
N LEU A 96 0.01 4.73 -14.25
CA LEU A 96 -0.11 3.32 -13.91
C LEU A 96 0.53 2.43 -14.99
N LYS A 97 0.54 2.83 -16.25
CA LYS A 97 1.15 2.05 -17.35
C LYS A 97 2.67 2.14 -17.42
N THR A 98 3.27 3.20 -16.91
CA THR A 98 4.73 3.35 -16.88
C THR A 98 5.27 3.05 -15.48
N SER A 99 6.16 2.05 -15.34
CA SER A 99 6.97 1.95 -14.13
C SER A 99 8.00 3.07 -14.17
N LYS A 100 7.94 3.98 -13.20
CA LYS A 100 8.92 5.06 -13.07
C LYS A 100 10.09 4.68 -12.17
N VAL A 101 10.06 3.50 -11.56
CA VAL A 101 11.10 3.02 -10.64
C VAL A 101 11.86 1.88 -11.31
N PHE A 102 13.18 2.04 -11.38
CA PHE A 102 14.09 1.09 -12.02
C PHE A 102 14.02 -0.31 -11.38
N MET A 103 14.07 -1.36 -12.21
CA MET A 103 14.08 -2.80 -11.83
C MET A 103 12.85 -3.33 -11.06
N LEU A 104 11.79 -2.54 -10.90
CA LEU A 104 10.55 -3.02 -10.31
C LEU A 104 9.50 -3.31 -11.39
N GLU A 105 9.39 -4.58 -11.75
CA GLU A 105 8.45 -5.07 -12.77
C GLU A 105 6.97 -4.92 -12.33
N ASN A 106 6.08 -4.83 -13.31
CA ASN A 106 4.65 -4.99 -13.12
C ASN A 106 4.14 -6.04 -14.11
N THR A 107 3.74 -7.22 -13.61
CA THR A 107 3.34 -8.37 -14.43
C THR A 107 2.04 -8.17 -15.19
N ASN A 108 1.24 -7.16 -14.81
CA ASN A 108 0.00 -6.81 -15.53
C ASN A 108 0.29 -6.01 -16.82
N LEU A 109 1.52 -5.52 -17.00
CA LEU A 109 1.94 -4.82 -18.21
C LEU A 109 2.51 -5.79 -19.23
N PRO A 110 2.39 -5.49 -20.54
CA PRO A 110 3.00 -6.30 -21.57
C PRO A 110 4.52 -6.31 -21.36
N ARG A 111 5.12 -7.51 -21.34
CA ARG A 111 6.57 -7.66 -21.39
C ARG A 111 7.06 -7.28 -22.79
N ALA A 112 8.18 -6.57 -22.88
CA ALA A 112 8.87 -6.42 -24.15
C ALA A 112 9.10 -7.83 -24.75
N PRO A 113 8.85 -8.03 -26.05
CA PRO A 113 9.07 -9.34 -26.66
C PRO A 113 10.54 -9.75 -26.45
N ILE A 114 10.75 -10.94 -25.90
CA ILE A 114 12.07 -11.57 -25.92
C ILE A 114 12.41 -11.78 -27.39
N MET A 115 13.52 -11.19 -27.83
CA MET A 115 13.99 -11.11 -29.21
C MET A 115 14.44 -12.47 -29.77
N PHE A 116 13.59 -13.51 -29.67
CA PHE A 116 13.93 -14.88 -30.05
C PHE A 116 12.87 -15.58 -30.91
N LEU A 117 11.68 -15.00 -31.12
CA LEU A 117 10.65 -15.63 -31.96
C LEU A 117 10.06 -14.62 -32.94
N VAL A 118 10.11 -14.99 -34.23
CA VAL A 118 9.75 -14.22 -35.43
C VAL A 118 8.22 -14.07 -35.60
N THR A 119 7.46 -14.06 -34.50
CA THR A 119 6.00 -13.92 -34.51
C THR A 119 5.59 -12.68 -33.71
N PHE A 120 5.28 -11.60 -34.43
CA PHE A 120 4.69 -10.36 -33.91
C PHE A 120 3.23 -10.57 -33.47
N LYS A 121 2.97 -11.45 -32.50
CA LYS A 121 1.72 -11.41 -31.74
C LYS A 121 1.98 -10.60 -30.47
N PRO A 122 1.40 -9.39 -30.31
CA PRO A 122 1.50 -8.68 -29.04
C PRO A 122 0.92 -9.59 -27.96
N ILE A 123 1.73 -9.90 -26.94
CA ILE A 123 1.25 -10.59 -25.74
C ILE A 123 0.19 -9.66 -25.13
N LYS A 124 -1.09 -10.04 -25.24
CA LYS A 124 -2.18 -9.31 -24.58
C LYS A 124 -1.90 -9.39 -23.07
N SER A 125 -1.67 -8.25 -22.45
CA SER A 125 -1.52 -8.18 -21.01
C SER A 125 -2.90 -8.17 -20.36
N ARG A 126 -3.00 -8.65 -19.11
CA ARG A 126 -4.25 -8.59 -18.35
C ARG A 126 -4.82 -7.17 -18.25
N LEU A 127 -3.95 -6.16 -18.18
CA LEU A 127 -4.38 -4.76 -18.19
C LEU A 127 -5.10 -4.38 -19.48
N ASN A 128 -4.61 -4.82 -20.65
CA ASN A 128 -5.25 -4.55 -21.93
C ASN A 128 -6.62 -5.22 -22.01
N GLU A 129 -6.78 -6.43 -21.47
CA GLU A 129 -8.09 -7.10 -21.42
C GLU A 129 -9.09 -6.28 -20.60
N ILE A 130 -8.67 -5.79 -19.43
CA ILE A 130 -9.51 -4.95 -18.57
C ILE A 130 -9.89 -3.64 -19.27
N GLU A 131 -8.94 -2.98 -19.96
CA GLU A 131 -9.24 -1.76 -20.74
C GLU A 131 -10.24 -2.02 -21.88
N GLN A 132 -10.14 -3.16 -22.57
CA GLN A 132 -11.10 -3.52 -23.62
C GLN A 132 -12.49 -3.79 -23.05
N GLU A 133 -12.58 -4.47 -21.90
CA GLU A 133 -13.86 -4.70 -21.24
C GLU A 133 -14.49 -3.39 -20.75
N MET A 134 -13.70 -2.46 -20.19
CA MET A 134 -14.20 -1.13 -19.82
C MET A 134 -14.70 -0.34 -21.04
N LYS A 135 -14.02 -0.44 -22.18
CA LYS A 135 -14.47 0.17 -23.45
C LYS A 135 -15.79 -0.44 -23.92
N HIS A 136 -15.94 -1.75 -23.83
CA HIS A 136 -17.18 -2.45 -24.17
C HIS A 136 -18.33 -2.00 -23.26
N LEU A 137 -18.06 -1.92 -21.95
CA LEU A 137 -19.00 -1.47 -20.94
C LEU A 137 -19.52 -0.04 -21.23
N ILE A 138 -18.61 0.92 -21.44
CA ILE A 138 -18.96 2.31 -21.77
C ILE A 138 -19.74 2.39 -23.09
N GLY A 139 -19.34 1.59 -24.09
CA GLY A 139 -20.05 1.49 -25.36
C GLY A 139 -21.49 0.99 -25.18
N SER A 140 -21.70 -0.01 -24.34
CA SER A 140 -23.04 -0.55 -24.05
C SER A 140 -23.97 0.45 -23.35
N TRP A 141 -23.39 1.46 -22.69
CA TRP A 141 -24.11 2.53 -22.01
C TRP A 141 -24.38 3.75 -22.91
N ASN A 142 -23.88 3.74 -24.16
CA ASN A 142 -23.85 4.90 -25.07
C ASN A 142 -23.13 6.12 -24.45
N GLY A 143 -22.06 5.86 -23.69
CA GLY A 143 -21.31 6.87 -22.92
C GLY A 143 -21.45 6.67 -21.42
N ILE A 144 -20.79 7.52 -20.63
CA ILE A 144 -20.80 7.40 -19.17
C ILE A 144 -22.08 8.09 -18.64
N PRO A 145 -22.95 7.37 -17.92
CA PRO A 145 -24.18 7.96 -17.43
C PRO A 145 -23.91 8.92 -16.26
N LEU A 146 -24.68 10.00 -16.18
CA LEU A 146 -24.71 10.88 -15.00
C LEU A 146 -25.43 10.22 -13.81
N VAL A 147 -26.40 9.34 -14.11
CA VAL A 147 -27.18 8.60 -13.12
C VAL A 147 -27.13 7.12 -13.46
N PHE A 148 -26.64 6.32 -12.54
CA PHE A 148 -26.53 4.87 -12.71
C PHE A 148 -27.86 4.20 -12.36
N GLU A 149 -28.60 3.81 -13.39
CA GLU A 149 -29.81 2.98 -13.31
C GLU A 149 -29.50 1.48 -13.15
N GLU A 150 -30.54 0.66 -13.01
CA GLU A 150 -30.42 -0.78 -12.72
C GLU A 150 -29.59 -1.54 -13.76
N PHE A 151 -29.77 -1.25 -15.05
CA PHE A 151 -28.95 -1.84 -16.11
C PHE A 151 -27.46 -1.59 -15.89
N HIS A 152 -27.06 -0.34 -15.64
CA HIS A 152 -25.66 0.03 -15.37
C HIS A 152 -25.12 -0.67 -14.13
N ARG A 153 -25.93 -0.79 -13.07
CA ARG A 153 -25.56 -1.50 -11.84
C ARG A 153 -25.28 -2.97 -12.10
N ASN A 154 -26.12 -3.64 -12.90
CA ASN A 154 -25.94 -5.03 -13.26
C ASN A 154 -24.68 -5.23 -14.08
N SER A 155 -24.43 -4.37 -15.08
CA SER A 155 -23.20 -4.43 -15.87
C SER A 155 -21.94 -4.18 -15.03
N LEU A 156 -21.97 -3.23 -14.09
CA LEU A 156 -20.87 -2.99 -13.14
C LEU A 156 -20.64 -4.19 -12.21
N ASN A 157 -21.71 -4.80 -11.70
CA ASN A 157 -21.60 -5.99 -10.85
C ASN A 157 -20.96 -7.16 -11.61
N ASP A 158 -21.34 -7.34 -12.87
CA ASP A 158 -20.78 -8.39 -13.74
C ASP A 158 -19.31 -8.10 -14.07
N PHE A 159 -18.98 -6.84 -14.38
CA PHE A 159 -17.60 -6.42 -14.55
C PHE A 159 -16.75 -6.71 -13.30
N LEU A 160 -17.20 -6.28 -12.12
CA LEU A 160 -16.44 -6.39 -10.87
C LEU A 160 -16.28 -7.83 -10.38
N PHE A 161 -17.31 -8.68 -10.51
CA PHE A 161 -17.32 -9.97 -9.82
C PHE A 161 -17.38 -11.18 -10.73
N LYS A 162 -17.66 -11.01 -12.03
CA LYS A 162 -17.62 -12.10 -13.02
C LYS A 162 -16.42 -11.98 -13.96
N PHE A 163 -16.08 -10.76 -14.37
CA PHE A 163 -14.95 -10.53 -15.27
C PHE A 163 -13.62 -10.31 -14.54
N LEU A 164 -13.60 -9.45 -13.52
CA LEU A 164 -12.40 -9.24 -12.71
C LEU A 164 -12.16 -10.41 -11.75
N THR A 165 -10.88 -10.67 -11.51
CA THR A 165 -10.43 -11.58 -10.46
C THR A 165 -10.05 -10.79 -9.20
N PRO A 166 -10.07 -11.40 -8.00
CA PRO A 166 -9.61 -10.76 -6.77
C PRO A 166 -8.22 -10.11 -6.86
N ARG A 167 -7.31 -10.68 -7.67
CA ARG A 167 -5.97 -10.14 -7.92
C ARG A 167 -6.01 -8.81 -8.68
N ASP A 168 -6.99 -8.61 -9.56
CA ASP A 168 -7.11 -7.39 -10.36
C ASP A 168 -7.41 -6.17 -9.48
N LEU A 169 -7.98 -6.36 -8.28
CA LEU A 169 -8.25 -5.31 -7.31
C LEU A 169 -7.00 -4.49 -6.97
N ASN A 170 -5.82 -5.12 -6.91
CA ASN A 170 -4.55 -4.43 -6.71
C ASN A 170 -4.36 -3.29 -7.71
N THR A 171 -4.72 -3.50 -8.99
CA THR A 171 -4.61 -2.48 -10.04
C THR A 171 -5.55 -1.30 -9.80
N PHE A 172 -6.74 -1.55 -9.27
CA PHE A 172 -7.73 -0.50 -8.98
C PHE A 172 -7.43 0.28 -7.71
N LEU A 173 -6.78 -0.34 -6.72
CA LEU A 173 -6.11 0.36 -5.62
C LEU A 173 -4.76 0.98 -6.08
N GLY A 174 -4.41 0.72 -7.34
CA GLY A 174 -3.13 0.93 -8.00
C GLY A 174 -1.90 0.57 -7.18
N LEU A 175 -1.99 -0.54 -6.49
CA LEU A 175 -0.84 -1.36 -6.17
C LEU A 175 -0.29 -1.97 -7.48
N ARG A 176 1.01 -2.23 -7.48
CA ARG A 176 1.71 -2.94 -8.56
C ARG A 176 1.49 -4.44 -8.37
N THR A 177 1.48 -5.18 -9.47
CA THR A 177 1.40 -6.64 -9.40
C THR A 177 2.72 -7.25 -9.84
N THR A 178 3.24 -8.15 -9.03
CA THR A 178 4.45 -8.94 -9.25
C THR A 178 4.12 -10.40 -9.04
N LEU A 179 5.03 -11.32 -9.38
CA LEU A 179 4.84 -12.75 -9.15
C LEU A 179 4.52 -13.08 -7.68
N GLY A 180 5.13 -12.36 -6.74
CA GLY A 180 4.92 -12.53 -5.30
C GLY A 180 3.82 -11.64 -4.70
N SER A 181 3.04 -10.91 -5.50
CA SER A 181 2.01 -10.02 -4.96
C SER A 181 0.86 -10.80 -4.32
N ALA A 182 0.45 -10.35 -3.13
CA ALA A 182 -0.62 -10.97 -2.36
C ALA A 182 -2.00 -10.45 -2.80
N ILE A 183 -3.02 -11.26 -2.52
CA ILE A 183 -4.44 -10.92 -2.72
C ILE A 183 -5.03 -10.63 -1.33
N GLN A 184 -4.84 -9.40 -0.86
CA GLN A 184 -5.37 -8.90 0.39
C GLN A 184 -5.37 -7.37 0.32
N LEU A 185 -6.02 -6.71 1.27
CA LEU A 185 -5.99 -5.25 1.33
C LEU A 185 -4.68 -4.73 1.94
N PRO A 186 -4.20 -3.57 1.46
CA PRO A 186 -3.03 -2.93 2.06
C PRO A 186 -3.38 -2.32 3.43
N PRO A 187 -2.38 -2.05 4.28
CA PRO A 187 -2.58 -1.23 5.47
C PRO A 187 -2.92 0.21 5.08
N SER A 188 -3.73 0.89 5.89
CA SER A 188 -4.08 2.29 5.70
C SER A 188 -2.91 3.22 6.04
N LEU A 189 -2.96 4.47 5.56
CA LEU A 189 -1.98 5.48 5.96
C LEU A 189 -1.91 5.64 7.50
N PRO A 190 -3.03 5.82 8.24
CA PRO A 190 -2.99 5.88 9.70
C PRO A 190 -2.33 4.66 10.36
N GLU A 191 -2.64 3.44 9.90
CA GLU A 191 -2.03 2.20 10.40
C GLU A 191 -0.50 2.19 10.14
N CYS A 192 -0.07 2.60 8.95
CA CYS A 192 1.35 2.71 8.60
C CYS A 192 2.08 3.75 9.47
N LEU A 193 1.46 4.91 9.70
CA LEU A 193 2.01 5.97 10.55
C LEU A 193 2.08 5.52 12.00
N ALA A 194 1.03 4.88 12.54
CA ALA A 194 1.02 4.37 13.90
C ALA A 194 2.15 3.34 14.14
N ALA A 195 2.35 2.40 13.21
CA ALA A 195 3.46 1.44 13.29
C ALA A 195 4.84 2.12 13.19
N PHE A 196 4.95 3.24 12.48
CA PHE A 196 6.18 4.01 12.34
C PHE A 196 6.50 4.86 13.59
N THR A 197 5.49 5.50 14.17
CA THR A 197 5.58 6.42 15.32
C THR A 197 5.54 5.69 16.67
N GLN A 198 5.32 4.38 16.66
CA GLN A 198 5.38 3.58 17.87
C GLN A 198 6.70 3.78 18.63
N ARG A 199 6.60 3.84 19.96
CA ARG A 199 7.77 3.90 20.85
C ARG A 199 8.70 2.73 20.59
N TYR A 200 9.95 3.03 20.30
CA TYR A 200 11.01 2.05 20.28
C TYR A 200 11.37 1.64 21.71
N VAL A 201 11.07 0.40 22.07
CA VAL A 201 11.53 -0.22 23.32
C VAL A 201 12.69 -1.17 23.01
N LYS A 202 13.82 -0.98 23.70
CA LYS A 202 14.94 -1.94 23.64
C LYS A 202 14.52 -3.23 24.35
N LYS A 203 14.92 -4.38 23.80
CA LYS A 203 14.70 -5.68 24.44
C LYS A 203 15.17 -5.64 25.90
N ASN A 204 14.37 -6.20 26.81
CA ASN A 204 14.63 -6.32 28.24
C ASN A 204 14.68 -5.00 29.04
N THR A 205 14.16 -3.89 28.50
CA THR A 205 14.08 -2.62 29.24
C THR A 205 12.68 -2.43 29.82
N LYS A 206 12.57 -2.10 31.12
CA LYS A 206 11.28 -1.77 31.75
C LYS A 206 10.68 -0.52 31.12
N LEU A 207 9.37 -0.52 30.89
CA LEU A 207 8.66 0.62 30.35
C LEU A 207 8.62 1.75 31.40
N VAL A 208 9.38 2.83 31.17
CA VAL A 208 9.32 4.04 32.00
C VAL A 208 8.41 5.06 31.33
N ARG A 209 7.54 5.74 32.09
CA ARG A 209 6.78 6.89 31.59
C ARG A 209 7.78 7.97 31.14
N ALA A 210 7.78 8.28 29.85
CA ALA A 210 8.65 9.30 29.27
C ALA A 210 7.78 10.38 28.63
N SER A 211 8.21 11.64 28.74
CA SER A 211 7.66 12.73 27.93
C SER A 211 7.81 12.41 26.44
N ILE A 212 6.89 12.89 25.62
CA ILE A 212 6.89 12.72 24.15
C ILE A 212 8.26 13.12 23.55
N SER A 213 8.87 14.21 24.04
CA SER A 213 10.17 14.70 23.58
C SER A 213 11.35 13.74 23.84
N ASN A 214 11.18 12.77 24.75
CA ASN A 214 12.19 11.79 25.14
C ASN A 214 11.88 10.38 24.62
N ILE A 215 10.85 10.22 23.78
CA ILE A 215 10.50 8.94 23.17
C ILE A 215 11.21 8.84 21.82
N LEU A 216 12.03 7.81 21.63
CA LEU A 216 12.52 7.44 20.29
C LEU A 216 11.47 6.58 19.60
N THR A 217 11.13 6.87 18.35
CA THR A 217 10.21 6.03 17.57
C THR A 217 10.93 4.89 16.86
N VAL A 218 10.19 3.84 16.47
CA VAL A 218 10.70 2.76 15.61
C VAL A 218 11.22 3.34 14.28
N GLY A 219 10.49 4.29 13.71
CA GLY A 219 10.88 5.03 12.52
C GLY A 219 12.23 5.75 12.65
N ALA A 220 12.42 6.51 13.73
CA ALA A 220 13.68 7.20 14.00
C ALA A 220 14.84 6.23 14.28
N LYS A 221 14.56 5.10 14.92
CA LYS A 221 15.58 4.05 15.11
C LYS A 221 15.98 3.39 13.78
N ALA A 222 15.04 3.19 12.86
CA ALA A 222 15.36 2.70 11.53
C ALA A 222 16.15 3.75 10.74
N PHE A 223 15.70 5.00 10.74
CA PHE A 223 16.37 6.14 10.12
C PHE A 223 17.85 6.26 10.53
N SER A 224 18.16 6.07 11.82
CA SER A 224 19.53 6.15 12.33
C SER A 224 20.47 5.15 11.64
N LYS A 225 19.97 4.00 11.16
CA LYS A 225 20.79 3.00 10.46
C LYS A 225 21.14 3.41 9.02
N HIS A 226 20.26 4.17 8.36
CA HIS A 226 20.45 4.60 6.97
C HIS A 226 21.33 5.85 6.87
N CYS A 227 21.23 6.78 7.82
CA CYS A 227 22.08 7.97 7.83
C CYS A 227 23.59 7.66 7.86
N HIS A 228 24.00 6.59 8.55
CA HIS A 228 25.41 6.19 8.61
C HIS A 228 25.91 5.55 7.30
N ARG A 229 25.00 5.15 6.42
CA ARG A 229 25.30 4.48 5.14
C ARG A 229 25.30 5.46 3.97
N ASP A 230 24.65 6.61 4.12
CA ASP A 230 24.64 7.68 3.13
C ASP A 230 25.88 8.57 3.26
N THR A 231 26.90 8.25 2.48
CA THR A 231 28.14 9.04 2.41
C THR A 231 27.94 10.43 1.81
N SER A 232 26.82 10.66 1.10
CA SER A 232 26.49 11.97 0.51
C SER A 232 25.66 12.87 1.42
N GLY A 233 24.95 12.27 2.39
CA GLY A 233 23.96 12.95 3.23
C GLY A 233 22.79 13.58 2.46
N SER A 234 22.64 13.29 1.16
CA SER A 234 21.77 14.05 0.25
C SER A 234 20.29 13.67 0.35
N PHE A 235 20.00 12.40 0.67
CA PHE A 235 18.62 11.94 0.82
C PHE A 235 18.22 11.76 2.27
N TRP A 236 19.04 11.03 3.05
CA TRP A 236 18.72 10.71 4.44
C TRP A 236 19.07 11.85 5.40
N GLY A 237 20.08 12.66 5.09
CA GLY A 237 20.53 13.74 5.97
C GLY A 237 21.24 13.22 7.22
N VAL A 238 21.20 14.01 8.29
CA VAL A 238 21.99 13.78 9.51
C VAL A 238 21.08 13.33 10.65
N CYS A 239 21.36 12.17 11.28
CA CYS A 239 20.63 11.69 12.46
C CYS A 239 21.40 12.04 13.75
N SER A 240 21.23 13.27 14.26
CA SER A 240 21.88 13.76 15.48
C SER A 240 20.94 14.59 16.36
N GLY A 241 21.31 14.80 17.63
CA GLY A 241 20.53 15.58 18.59
C GLY A 241 19.60 14.74 19.48
N THR A 242 18.55 15.39 19.99
CA THR A 242 17.55 14.80 20.90
C THR A 242 16.70 13.74 20.20
N GLU A 243 15.98 12.92 20.97
CA GLU A 243 15.08 11.90 20.42
C GLU A 243 13.94 12.57 19.61
N GLU A 244 13.39 13.66 20.10
CA GLU A 244 12.47 14.53 19.36
C GLU A 244 13.05 14.94 18.00
N ARG A 245 14.29 15.44 17.96
CA ARG A 245 14.91 15.88 16.70
C ARG A 245 15.11 14.72 15.71
N LYS A 246 15.50 13.54 16.20
CA LYS A 246 15.62 12.34 15.37
C LYS A 246 14.27 11.90 14.82
N ASN A 247 13.20 11.98 15.62
CA ASN A 247 11.84 11.70 15.18
C ASN A 247 11.39 12.67 14.10
N GLU A 248 11.58 13.98 14.28
CA GLU A 248 11.24 14.99 13.27
C GLU A 248 11.95 14.74 11.93
N GLN A 249 13.23 14.34 11.97
CA GLN A 249 14.00 14.05 10.77
C GLN A 249 13.49 12.77 10.07
N ALA A 250 13.21 11.72 10.83
CA ALA A 250 12.63 10.50 10.30
C ALA A 250 11.24 10.75 9.70
N ASN A 251 10.42 11.59 10.34
CA ASN A 251 9.10 12.02 9.86
C ASN A 251 9.21 12.74 8.51
N LYS A 252 10.18 13.65 8.35
CA LYS A 252 10.44 14.36 7.08
C LYS A 252 10.84 13.41 5.96
N VAL A 253 11.69 12.42 6.27
CA VAL A 253 12.10 11.41 5.29
C VAL A 253 10.93 10.53 4.88
N LEU A 254 10.13 10.05 5.83
CA LEU A 254 8.94 9.27 5.51
C LEU A 254 7.96 10.09 4.66
N ALA A 255 7.66 11.33 5.04
CA ALA A 255 6.80 12.23 4.27
C ALA A 255 7.34 12.40 2.84
N LYS A 256 8.64 12.63 2.65
CA LYS A 256 9.27 12.74 1.33
C LYS A 256 9.04 11.49 0.45
N ILE A 257 9.11 10.30 1.04
CA ILE A 257 8.85 9.03 0.33
C ILE A 257 7.37 8.89 -0.02
N LEU A 258 6.47 9.13 0.93
CA LEU A 258 5.02 8.93 0.76
C LEU A 258 4.41 9.95 -0.21
N THR A 259 4.78 11.23 -0.12
CA THR A 259 4.32 12.31 -1.00
C THR A 259 4.75 12.08 -2.46
N ASN A 260 5.94 11.50 -2.68
CA ASN A 260 6.48 11.24 -4.03
C ASN A 260 6.40 9.77 -4.42
N ALA A 261 5.44 9.02 -3.87
CA ALA A 261 5.28 7.61 -4.14
C ALA A 261 5.05 7.36 -5.65
N ALA A 262 5.85 6.47 -6.22
CA ALA A 262 5.84 6.10 -7.63
C ALA A 262 5.56 4.60 -7.84
N TRP A 263 5.83 3.81 -6.81
CA TRP A 263 5.63 2.37 -6.79
C TRP A 263 5.14 1.95 -5.41
N ILE A 264 4.02 1.23 -5.37
CA ILE A 264 3.49 0.62 -4.15
C ILE A 264 3.18 -0.83 -4.48
N ASN A 265 3.51 -1.75 -3.58
CA ASN A 265 3.15 -3.15 -3.75
C ASN A 265 2.94 -3.82 -2.40
N LEU A 266 2.13 -4.86 -2.44
CA LEU A 266 1.88 -5.77 -1.35
C LEU A 266 2.33 -7.17 -1.79
N HIS A 267 3.42 -7.66 -1.23
CA HIS A 267 4.08 -8.87 -1.71
C HIS A 267 4.77 -9.65 -0.60
N SER A 268 5.13 -10.90 -0.87
CA SER A 268 5.90 -11.72 0.07
C SER A 268 7.41 -11.63 -0.22
N LEU A 269 8.20 -11.43 0.83
CA LEU A 269 9.65 -11.65 0.82
C LEU A 269 9.95 -13.17 0.92
N PRO A 270 11.21 -13.60 0.71
CA PRO A 270 11.64 -14.94 1.08
C PRO A 270 11.23 -15.28 2.52
N HIS A 271 10.87 -16.55 2.76
CA HIS A 271 10.25 -17.04 4.01
C HIS A 271 8.80 -16.57 4.25
N ASN A 272 8.10 -16.16 3.19
CA ASN A 272 6.67 -15.84 3.21
C ASN A 272 6.31 -14.67 4.17
N THR A 273 7.26 -13.77 4.42
CA THR A 273 6.99 -12.52 5.16
C THR A 273 6.22 -11.56 4.26
N ARG A 274 4.96 -11.29 4.59
CA ARG A 274 4.12 -10.35 3.85
C ARG A 274 4.53 -8.92 4.16
N VAL A 275 4.75 -8.13 3.11
CA VAL A 275 5.19 -6.74 3.25
C VAL A 275 4.41 -5.80 2.35
N PHE A 276 4.05 -4.66 2.92
CA PHE A 276 3.62 -3.47 2.19
C PHE A 276 4.82 -2.57 1.97
N GLU A 277 5.05 -2.17 0.72
CA GLU A 277 6.23 -1.41 0.34
C GLU A 277 5.83 -0.23 -0.53
N VAL A 278 6.35 0.94 -0.17
CA VAL A 278 6.18 2.20 -0.91
C VAL A 278 7.57 2.69 -1.31
N ARG A 279 7.71 3.11 -2.57
CA ARG A 279 8.93 3.73 -3.09
C ARG A 279 8.63 5.00 -3.87
N ASN A 280 9.54 5.95 -3.77
CA ASN A 280 9.55 7.15 -4.61
C ASN A 280 10.23 6.88 -5.97
N LEU A 281 10.26 7.91 -6.82
CA LEU A 281 10.84 7.84 -8.18
C LEU A 281 12.32 7.43 -8.17
N ASP A 282 13.08 7.94 -7.21
CA ASP A 282 14.51 7.67 -7.06
C ASP A 282 14.78 6.26 -6.51
N GLY A 283 13.72 5.54 -6.11
CA GLY A 283 13.78 4.17 -5.61
C GLY A 283 13.94 4.07 -4.09
N TYR A 284 14.08 5.18 -3.35
CA TYR A 284 14.03 5.16 -1.89
C TYR A 284 12.64 4.74 -1.41
N GLY A 285 12.59 3.99 -0.32
CA GLY A 285 11.33 3.42 0.13
C GLY A 285 11.18 3.21 1.62
N ALA A 286 9.98 2.79 1.98
CA ALA A 286 9.55 2.44 3.33
C ALA A 286 8.78 1.12 3.25
N ARG A 287 8.97 0.26 4.24
CA ARG A 287 8.40 -1.09 4.26
C ARG A 287 7.77 -1.41 5.60
N TRP A 288 6.58 -1.98 5.55
CA TRP A 288 5.85 -2.52 6.70
C TRP A 288 5.69 -4.02 6.53
N GLU A 289 5.85 -4.77 7.61
CA GLU A 289 5.46 -6.18 7.68
C GLU A 289 4.02 -6.26 8.16
N ILE A 290 3.26 -7.16 7.55
CA ILE A 290 1.86 -7.44 7.90
C ILE A 290 1.80 -8.86 8.47
N ARG A 291 1.39 -8.96 9.72
CA ARG A 291 1.19 -10.22 10.42
C ARG A 291 -0.29 -10.41 10.66
N GLU A 292 -0.85 -11.41 10.01
CA GLU A 292 -2.23 -11.82 10.26
C GLU A 292 -2.35 -12.32 11.72
N PRO A 293 -3.50 -12.09 12.39
CA PRO A 293 -3.77 -12.76 13.65
C PRO A 293 -3.74 -14.27 13.38
N GLN A 294 -2.90 -15.00 14.10
CA GLN A 294 -2.84 -16.45 14.00
C GLN A 294 -4.27 -17.00 14.24
N CYS A 295 -4.85 -17.68 13.24
CA CYS A 295 -5.91 -18.63 13.55
C CYS A 295 -5.32 -19.60 14.58
N GLN A 296 -5.94 -19.73 15.76
CA GLN A 296 -5.46 -20.52 16.90
C GLN A 296 -5.39 -22.04 16.62
N GLN A 297 -5.29 -22.47 15.37
CA GLN A 297 -5.25 -23.87 14.98
C GLN A 297 -3.99 -24.11 14.13
N LEU A 298 -3.07 -24.87 14.72
CA LEU A 298 -1.79 -25.37 14.17
C LEU A 298 -0.55 -24.48 14.37
N GLN A 299 -0.24 -24.16 15.63
CA GLN A 299 1.17 -24.02 16.06
C GLN A 299 1.44 -24.65 17.43
N SER A 300 0.72 -25.72 17.76
CA SER A 300 1.13 -26.63 18.82
C SER A 300 2.12 -27.66 18.27
N GLN A 301 3.32 -27.21 17.89
CA GLN A 301 4.58 -27.98 17.89
C GLN A 301 5.64 -27.14 17.17
N LEU A 302 6.68 -26.76 17.92
CA LEU A 302 7.86 -25.96 17.55
C LEU A 302 7.69 -24.43 17.63
N GLN A 303 7.50 -23.91 18.84
CA GLN A 303 8.52 -23.08 19.51
C GLN A 303 8.05 -22.66 20.90
N THR A 304 8.83 -23.08 21.88
CA THR A 304 8.88 -22.59 23.25
C THR A 304 9.34 -21.13 23.26
N ASP A 305 8.79 -20.35 24.19
CA ASP A 305 9.30 -19.07 24.68
C ASP A 305 9.33 -17.88 23.71
N SER A 306 8.29 -17.04 23.76
CA SER A 306 8.45 -15.61 24.08
C SER A 306 7.13 -14.83 23.95
N SER A 307 6.60 -14.39 25.09
CA SER A 307 5.82 -13.17 25.19
C SER A 307 6.70 -11.97 24.81
N SER A 308 7.02 -11.87 23.52
CA SER A 308 7.83 -10.79 22.97
C SER A 308 6.96 -9.54 22.86
N THR A 309 7.23 -8.54 23.71
CA THR A 309 6.75 -7.17 23.53
C THR A 309 7.36 -6.64 22.22
N THR A 310 6.74 -6.97 21.10
CA THR A 310 7.16 -6.53 19.77
C THR A 310 6.53 -5.17 19.52
N ASN A 311 7.34 -4.20 19.10
CA ASN A 311 6.87 -2.88 18.69
C ASN A 311 6.01 -3.07 17.42
N SER A 312 4.74 -3.37 17.62
CA SER A 312 3.75 -3.56 16.58
C SER A 312 2.46 -2.82 16.88
N PHE A 313 1.76 -2.39 15.84
CA PHE A 313 0.43 -1.79 15.92
C PHE A 313 -0.62 -2.84 15.54
N ASN A 314 -1.68 -2.97 16.35
CA ASN A 314 -2.80 -3.86 16.03
C ASN A 314 -3.93 -3.03 15.38
N SER A 315 -4.28 -3.35 14.14
CA SER A 315 -5.45 -2.79 13.47
C SER A 315 -6.75 -3.39 14.00
N SER A 316 -7.88 -2.79 13.63
CA SER A 316 -9.20 -3.16 14.12
C SER A 316 -9.66 -4.56 13.73
N ASP A 317 -9.08 -5.13 12.66
CA ASP A 317 -9.29 -6.52 12.21
C ASP A 317 -8.33 -7.52 12.89
N GLY A 318 -7.52 -7.08 13.86
CA GLY A 318 -6.53 -7.90 14.55
C GLY A 318 -5.23 -8.10 13.78
N THR A 319 -5.08 -7.48 12.60
CA THR A 319 -3.83 -7.50 11.83
C THR A 319 -2.76 -6.69 12.55
N ASN A 320 -1.55 -7.21 12.59
CA ASN A 320 -0.43 -6.62 13.28
C ASN A 320 0.54 -6.02 12.26
N ILE A 321 0.67 -4.70 12.28
CA ILE A 321 1.45 -3.92 11.32
C ILE A 321 2.70 -3.42 12.03
N MET A 322 3.86 -3.73 11.45
CA MET A 322 5.16 -3.38 12.00
C MET A 322 5.98 -2.64 10.97
N PHE A 323 6.51 -1.45 11.32
CA PHE A 323 7.47 -0.78 10.46
C PHE A 323 8.78 -1.58 10.42
N ARG A 324 9.12 -2.11 9.24
CA ARG A 324 10.29 -2.99 9.05
C ARG A 324 11.54 -2.17 8.80
N GLY A 325 11.42 -1.06 8.09
CA GLY A 325 12.52 -0.13 7.85
C GLY A 325 12.41 0.65 6.56
N PHE A 326 13.44 1.46 6.33
CA PHE A 326 13.62 2.18 5.08
C PHE A 326 14.37 1.33 4.06
N LEU A 327 14.28 1.72 2.80
CA LEU A 327 14.87 1.03 1.66
C LEU A 327 15.68 2.00 0.82
N GLU A 328 16.85 1.54 0.39
CA GLU A 328 17.66 2.22 -0.63
C GLU A 328 17.14 1.90 -2.04
N PRO A 329 17.50 2.72 -3.04
CA PRO A 329 17.25 2.42 -4.44
C PRO A 329 17.75 1.03 -4.82
N GLN A 330 17.12 0.40 -5.81
CA GLN A 330 17.68 -0.83 -6.37
C GLN A 330 18.82 -0.48 -7.32
N MET A 331 19.95 -1.17 -7.19
CA MET A 331 21.07 -1.07 -8.12
C MET A 331 21.74 -2.43 -8.31
N LYS A 332 22.27 -2.70 -9.50
CA LYS A 332 22.86 -4.00 -9.85
C LYS A 332 23.97 -4.43 -8.88
N ASP A 333 24.75 -3.46 -8.38
CA ASP A 333 25.90 -3.71 -7.50
C ASP A 333 25.66 -3.20 -6.07
N GLY A 334 24.41 -3.16 -5.62
CA GLY A 334 24.03 -2.54 -4.33
C GLY A 334 24.68 -3.25 -3.15
N HIS A 335 24.68 -4.57 -3.19
CA HIS A 335 25.34 -5.41 -2.19
C HIS A 335 26.83 -5.08 -2.04
N ASP A 336 27.53 -4.84 -3.15
CA ASP A 336 28.96 -4.51 -3.14
C ASP A 336 29.24 -3.12 -2.56
N LYS A 337 28.26 -2.21 -2.59
CA LYS A 337 28.30 -0.90 -1.92
C LYS A 337 27.79 -0.94 -0.49
N GLY A 338 27.63 -2.14 0.09
CA GLY A 338 27.15 -2.33 1.45
C GLY A 338 25.64 -2.10 1.63
N TRP A 339 24.88 -2.08 0.53
CA TRP A 339 23.41 -2.00 0.62
C TRP A 339 22.85 -3.38 0.95
N ILE A 340 21.96 -3.41 1.94
CA ILE A 340 21.31 -4.63 2.41
C ILE A 340 19.81 -4.38 2.31
N HIS A 341 19.12 -5.13 1.45
CA HIS A 341 17.70 -4.98 1.11
C HIS A 341 16.71 -5.59 2.12
#